data_AF-A0A3M1Q1S4-F1
#
_entry.id   AF-A0A3M1Q1S4-F1
#
_cell.length_a   1.000
_cell.length_b   1.000
_cell.length_c   1.000
_cell.angle_alpha   90.00
_cell.angle_beta   90.00
_cell.angle_gamma   90.00
#
_symmetry.space_group_name_H-M   'P 1'
#
loop_
_entity.id
_entity.type
_entity.pdbx_description
1 polymer ?
#
loop_
_entity_poly.entity_id
_entity_poly.type
_entity_poly.pdbx_seq_one_letter_code
_entity_poly.pdbx_strand_id
1 'polypeptide(L)'
;MPPGAPSARLEIVVALAGTLVPLLLWLLPVELFAGFAGSCRFHDLTGLPCPTCGTTRGILALAHGDLATALRMNPLLFGFLLVVWSWTPVSWILWLGRLPRPRVALDGTGSRAFLLAAFVIALLANWAFLIADGR
;
A
#
# COMPACT_ATOMS: atom_id res chain seq x y z
N MET A 1 1.00 -26.31 -19.99
CA MET A 1 0.52 -25.39 -18.93
C MET A 1 1.74 -24.66 -18.39
N PRO A 2 1.97 -23.39 -18.77
CA PRO A 2 3.22 -22.72 -18.40
C PRO A 2 3.22 -22.42 -16.88
N PRO A 3 4.34 -22.67 -16.18
CA PRO A 3 4.48 -22.42 -14.75
C PRO A 3 4.54 -20.91 -14.48
N GLY A 4 3.74 -20.40 -13.53
CA GLY A 4 3.87 -19.01 -13.05
C GLY A 4 2.65 -18.09 -13.18
N ALA A 5 1.50 -18.56 -13.67
CA ALA A 5 0.28 -17.75 -13.59
C ALA A 5 -0.21 -17.65 -12.13
N PRO A 6 -0.49 -16.45 -11.57
CA PRO A 6 -1.12 -16.34 -10.27
C PRO A 6 -2.43 -17.13 -10.29
N SER A 7 -2.60 -18.01 -9.31
CA SER A 7 -3.81 -18.84 -9.24
C SER A 7 -5.04 -17.93 -9.09
N ALA A 8 -6.16 -18.29 -9.71
CA ALA A 8 -7.42 -17.52 -9.60
C ALA A 8 -7.82 -17.23 -8.14
N ARG A 9 -7.38 -18.07 -7.19
CA ARG A 9 -7.55 -17.88 -5.74
C ARG A 9 -6.80 -16.65 -5.22
N LEU A 10 -5.57 -16.42 -5.66
CA LEU A 10 -4.76 -15.27 -5.22
C LEU A 10 -5.40 -13.95 -5.65
N GLU A 11 -5.91 -13.89 -6.88
CA GLU A 11 -6.60 -12.70 -7.38
C GLU A 11 -7.89 -12.40 -6.61
N ILE A 12 -8.70 -13.43 -6.32
CA ILE A 12 -9.91 -13.28 -5.51
C ILE A 12 -9.54 -12.76 -4.11
N VAL A 13 -8.49 -13.29 -3.51
CA VAL A 13 -8.02 -12.81 -2.19
C VAL A 13 -7.58 -11.36 -2.26
N VAL A 14 -6.84 -10.94 -3.28
CA VAL A 14 -6.40 -9.54 -3.44
C VAL A 14 -7.60 -8.61 -3.68
N ALA A 15 -8.55 -9.00 -4.53
CA ALA A 15 -9.74 -8.20 -4.82
C ALA A 15 -10.67 -8.09 -3.60
N LEU A 16 -10.85 -9.18 -2.85
CA LEU A 16 -11.61 -9.17 -1.59
C LEU A 16 -10.89 -8.34 -0.52
N ALA A 17 -9.57 -8.48 -0.36
CA ALA A 17 -8.81 -7.67 0.59
C ALA A 17 -8.85 -6.17 0.22
N GLY A 18 -8.71 -5.84 -1.07
CA GLY A 18 -8.77 -4.46 -1.58
C GLY A 18 -10.14 -3.80 -1.45
N THR A 19 -11.21 -4.56 -1.24
CA THR A 19 -12.59 -4.04 -1.04
C THR A 19 -13.03 -4.09 0.42
N LEU A 20 -12.79 -5.21 1.11
CA LEU A 20 -13.23 -5.41 2.49
C LEU A 20 -12.41 -4.61 3.49
N VAL A 21 -11.09 -4.48 3.30
CA VAL A 21 -10.24 -3.75 4.24
C VAL A 21 -10.60 -2.26 4.31
N PRO A 22 -10.74 -1.53 3.20
CA PRO A 22 -11.18 -0.13 3.24
C PRO A 22 -12.59 0.03 3.84
N LEU A 23 -13.50 -0.88 3.48
CA LEU A 23 -14.87 -0.87 4.01
C LEU A 23 -14.88 -1.10 5.53
N LEU A 24 -14.11 -2.06 6.03
CA LEU A 24 -13.93 -2.32 7.45
C LEU A 24 -13.29 -1.14 8.18
N LEU A 25 -12.28 -0.51 7.58
CA LEU A 25 -11.63 0.69 8.13
C LEU A 25 -12.57 1.90 8.19
N TRP A 26 -13.55 1.97 7.28
CA TRP A 26 -14.57 3.01 7.25
C TRP A 26 -15.73 2.72 8.24
N LEU A 27 -16.07 1.44 8.45
CA LEU A 27 -17.18 1.02 9.32
C LEU A 27 -16.79 0.83 10.79
N LEU A 28 -15.55 0.43 11.08
CA LEU A 28 -15.06 0.26 12.43
C LEU A 28 -14.49 1.57 12.96
N PRO A 29 -14.74 1.95 14.23
CA PRO A 29 -14.15 3.12 14.86
C PRO A 29 -12.66 2.88 15.16
N VAL A 30 -11.86 2.78 14.10
CA VAL A 30 -10.41 2.56 14.16
C VAL A 30 -9.70 3.75 14.81
N GLU A 31 -10.36 4.91 14.94
CA GLU A 31 -9.83 6.03 15.72
C GLU A 31 -9.60 5.67 17.19
N LEU A 32 -10.41 4.76 17.77
CA LEU A 32 -10.15 4.23 19.12
C LEU A 32 -8.84 3.45 19.18
N PHE A 33 -8.45 2.77 18.10
CA PHE A 33 -7.17 2.07 17.99
C PHE A 33 -6.03 2.99 17.56
N ALA A 34 -6.31 4.12 16.92
CA ALA A 34 -5.32 5.14 16.62
C ALA A 34 -4.69 5.73 17.89
N GLY A 35 -5.45 5.81 18.99
CA GLY A 35 -4.92 6.14 20.32
C GLY A 35 -4.01 5.06 20.92
N PHE A 36 -4.18 3.79 20.53
CA PHE A 36 -3.29 2.68 20.92
C PHE A 36 -2.02 2.59 20.06
N ALA A 37 -2.00 3.22 18.88
CA ALA A 37 -0.78 3.47 18.14
C ALA A 37 -0.01 4.60 18.83
N GLY A 38 0.58 4.29 19.99
CA GLY A 38 1.43 5.19 20.76
C GLY A 38 2.64 5.69 19.97
N SER A 39 3.51 6.45 20.64
CA SER A 39 4.81 6.86 20.09
C SER A 39 5.50 5.64 19.47
N CYS A 40 6.06 5.84 18.27
CA CYS A 40 6.73 4.76 17.57
C CYS A 40 7.91 4.28 18.44
N ARG A 41 7.85 3.06 18.98
CA ARG A 41 8.95 2.53 19.83
C ARG A 41 10.31 2.61 19.15
N PHE A 42 10.35 2.55 17.82
CA PHE A 42 11.58 2.75 17.06
C PHE A 42 12.11 4.19 17.18
N HIS A 43 11.23 5.18 17.08
CA HIS A 43 11.57 6.59 17.32
C HIS A 43 11.99 6.80 18.78
N ASP A 44 11.30 6.18 19.74
CA ASP A 44 11.65 6.29 21.17
C ASP A 44 13.05 5.71 21.48
N LEU A 45 13.48 4.69 20.73
CA LEU A 45 14.79 4.05 20.89
C LEU A 45 15.91 4.69 20.07
N THR A 46 15.61 5.22 18.88
CA THR A 46 16.63 5.68 17.91
C THR A 46 16.63 7.18 17.67
N GLY A 47 15.57 7.89 18.09
CA GLY A 47 15.34 9.29 17.75
C GLY A 47 15.01 9.53 16.27
N LEU A 48 14.76 8.47 15.49
CA LEU A 48 14.45 8.56 14.06
C LEU A 48 13.08 7.94 13.75
N PRO A 49 12.30 8.50 12.80
CA PRO A 49 11.10 7.83 12.31
C PRO A 49 11.48 6.52 11.59
N CYS A 50 10.67 5.49 11.77
CA CYS A 50 10.74 4.30 10.91
C CYS A 50 10.08 4.61 9.55
N PRO A 51 10.40 3.88 8.46
CA PRO A 51 9.81 4.12 7.14
C PRO A 51 8.28 3.89 7.10
N THR A 52 7.72 3.26 8.13
CA THR A 52 6.28 3.01 8.31
C THR A 52 5.63 3.92 9.35
N CYS A 53 6.34 4.95 9.85
CA CYS A 53 5.74 5.96 10.71
C CYS A 53 4.58 6.63 9.96
N GLY A 54 3.47 6.84 10.68
CA GLY A 54 2.27 7.48 10.12
C GLY A 54 1.41 6.59 9.22
N THR A 55 1.78 5.34 8.96
CA THR A 55 1.02 4.41 8.09
C THR A 55 -0.44 4.27 8.53
N THR A 56 -0.70 3.96 9.81
CA THR A 56 -2.07 3.79 10.31
C THR A 56 -2.89 5.06 10.13
N ARG A 57 -2.35 6.22 10.53
CA ARG A 57 -3.02 7.52 10.40
C ARG A 57 -3.27 7.90 8.94
N GLY A 58 -2.32 7.61 8.05
CA GLY A 58 -2.47 7.83 6.61
C GLY A 58 -3.53 6.94 5.98
N ILE A 59 -3.62 5.67 6.40
CA ILE A 59 -4.68 4.75 5.97
C ILE A 59 -6.06 5.25 6.42
N LEU A 60 -6.22 5.69 7.68
CA LEU A 60 -7.49 6.26 8.14
C LEU A 60 -7.85 7.53 7.36
N ALA A 61 -6.89 8.43 7.15
CA ALA A 61 -7.13 9.64 6.37
C ALA A 61 -7.59 9.30 4.95
N LEU A 62 -6.95 8.32 4.30
CA LEU A 62 -7.33 7.83 2.98
C LEU A 62 -8.73 7.21 2.98
N ALA A 63 -9.07 6.40 3.99
CA ALA A 63 -10.39 5.78 4.13
C ALA A 63 -11.51 6.81 4.33
N HIS A 64 -11.22 7.94 4.97
CA HIS A 64 -12.14 9.07 5.11
C HIS A 64 -12.15 10.02 3.90
N GLY A 65 -11.34 9.76 2.87
CA GLY A 65 -11.24 10.61 1.68
C GLY A 65 -10.32 11.83 1.83
N ASP A 66 -9.60 11.97 2.93
CA ASP A 66 -8.59 13.02 3.11
C ASP A 66 -7.25 12.61 2.46
N LEU A 67 -7.18 12.80 1.14
CA LEU A 67 -6.01 12.50 0.32
C LEU A 67 -4.78 13.33 0.73
N ALA A 68 -4.98 14.59 1.13
CA ALA A 68 -3.90 15.50 1.47
C ALA A 68 -3.21 15.07 2.77
N THR A 69 -3.99 14.69 3.78
CA THR A 69 -3.45 14.16 5.03
C THR A 69 -2.86 12.76 4.83
N ALA A 70 -3.47 11.91 4.01
CA ALA A 70 -2.91 10.59 3.70
C ALA A 70 -1.54 10.68 3.01
N LEU A 71 -1.40 11.56 2.00
CA LEU A 71 -0.14 11.79 1.30
C LEU A 71 0.93 12.34 2.24
N ARG A 72 0.57 13.33 3.08
CA ARG A 72 1.51 13.88 4.07
C ARG A 72 1.92 12.83 5.09
N MET A 73 1.02 11.91 5.47
CA MET A 73 1.29 10.90 6.51
C MET A 73 2.35 9.87 6.10
N ASN A 74 2.26 9.32 4.88
CA ASN A 74 3.25 8.39 4.36
C ASN A 74 3.14 8.33 2.82
N PRO A 75 3.94 9.10 2.06
CA PRO A 75 3.82 9.20 0.61
C PRO A 75 3.97 7.86 -0.12
N LEU A 76 4.89 7.00 0.35
CA LEU A 76 5.14 5.69 -0.24
C LEU A 76 3.91 4.79 -0.12
N LEU A 77 3.34 4.73 1.09
CA LEU A 77 2.18 3.90 1.36
C LEU A 77 0.93 4.45 0.66
N PHE A 78 0.77 5.78 0.60
CA PHE A 78 -0.29 6.42 -0.16
C PHE A 78 -0.25 5.99 -1.63
N GLY A 79 0.92 6.07 -2.28
CA GLY A 79 1.09 5.63 -3.66
C GLY A 79 0.78 4.15 -3.85
N PHE A 80 1.25 3.29 -2.94
CA PHE A 80 0.96 1.85 -2.97
C PHE A 80 -0.55 1.57 -2.88
N LEU A 81 -1.24 2.18 -1.91
CA LEU A 81 -2.68 1.99 -1.71
C LEU A 81 -3.49 2.50 -2.90
N LEU A 82 -3.09 3.62 -3.51
CA LEU A 82 -3.75 4.17 -4.68
C LEU A 82 -3.65 3.22 -5.89
N VAL A 83 -2.50 2.57 -6.09
CA VAL A 83 -2.31 1.53 -7.12
C VAL A 83 -3.20 0.32 -6.83
N VAL A 84 -3.20 -0.19 -5.58
CA VAL A 84 -4.01 -1.36 -5.22
C VAL A 84 -5.51 -1.07 -5.37
N TRP A 85 -5.98 0.08 -4.89
CA TRP A 85 -7.39 0.44 -4.94
C TRP A 85 -7.87 0.75 -6.36
N SER A 86 -7.05 1.40 -7.20
CA SER A 86 -7.38 1.62 -8.61
C SER A 86 -7.35 0.34 -9.45
N TRP A 87 -6.50 -0.63 -9.08
CA TRP A 87 -6.46 -1.94 -9.73
C TRP A 87 -7.65 -2.84 -9.35
N THR A 88 -8.22 -2.64 -8.17
CA THR A 88 -9.34 -3.44 -7.65
C THR A 88 -10.55 -3.47 -8.59
N PRO A 89 -11.14 -2.34 -9.06
CA PRO A 89 -12.27 -2.37 -9.99
C PRO A 89 -11.89 -2.99 -11.35
N VAL A 90 -10.67 -2.77 -11.83
CA VAL A 90 -10.17 -3.40 -13.08
C VAL A 90 -10.17 -4.92 -12.93
N SER A 91 -9.70 -5.43 -11.78
CA SER A 91 -9.70 -6.87 -11.51
C SER A 91 -11.12 -7.46 -11.46
N TRP A 92 -12.09 -6.76 -10.87
CA TRP A 92 -13.50 -7.16 -10.87
C TRP A 92 -14.10 -7.18 -12.26
N ILE A 93 -13.83 -6.15 -13.09
CA ILE A 93 -14.32 -6.06 -14.47
C ILE A 93 -13.75 -7.19 -15.33
N LEU A 94 -12.44 -7.45 -15.25
CA LEU A 94 -11.81 -8.54 -15.99
C LEU A 94 -12.33 -9.92 -15.56
N TRP A 95 -12.60 -10.09 -14.26
CA TRP A 95 -13.12 -11.33 -13.70
C TRP A 95 -14.59 -11.58 -14.09
N LEU A 96 -15.46 -10.58 -13.92
CA LEU A 96 -16.88 -10.65 -14.31
C LEU A 96 -17.05 -10.77 -15.83
N GLY A 97 -16.25 -10.04 -16.59
CA GLY A 97 -16.26 -10.04 -18.06
C GLY A 97 -15.57 -11.25 -18.71
N ARG A 98 -14.94 -12.14 -17.91
CA ARG A 98 -14.11 -13.27 -18.40
C ARG A 98 -13.08 -12.86 -19.46
N LEU A 99 -12.56 -11.63 -19.35
CA LEU A 99 -11.67 -11.04 -20.34
C LEU A 99 -10.23 -11.56 -20.19
N PRO A 100 -9.43 -11.58 -21.27
CA PRO A 100 -8.02 -11.94 -21.19
C PRO A 100 -7.30 -10.95 -20.26
N ARG A 101 -6.63 -11.49 -19.25
CA ARG A 101 -5.91 -10.67 -18.26
C ARG A 101 -4.63 -10.11 -18.87
N PRO A 102 -4.37 -8.79 -18.74
CA PRO A 102 -3.09 -8.22 -19.11
C PRO A 102 -2.01 -8.82 -18.19
N ARG A 103 -1.12 -9.63 -18.75
CA ARG A 103 0.06 -10.12 -18.02
C ARG A 103 1.17 -9.11 -18.18
N VAL A 104 1.54 -8.47 -17.07
CA VAL A 104 2.81 -7.76 -17.00
C VAL A 104 3.89 -8.83 -16.85
N ALA A 105 4.42 -9.28 -17.98
CA ALA A 105 5.56 -10.20 -18.01
C ALA A 105 6.82 -9.41 -17.62
N LEU A 106 7.26 -9.57 -16.37
CA LEU A 106 8.53 -9.04 -15.87
C LEU A 106 9.64 -10.05 -16.15
N ASP A 107 9.78 -10.45 -17.41
CA ASP A 107 10.66 -11.56 -17.79
C ASP A 107 12.04 -11.02 -18.19
N GLY A 108 12.87 -10.75 -17.18
CA GLY A 108 14.26 -10.35 -17.39
C GLY A 108 15.01 -10.11 -16.08
N THR A 109 16.27 -10.56 -15.99
CA THR A 109 17.14 -10.26 -14.83
C THR A 109 17.30 -8.74 -14.64
N GLY A 110 17.31 -7.98 -15.75
CA GLY A 110 17.37 -6.52 -15.73
C GLY A 110 16.09 -5.85 -15.23
N SER A 111 14.89 -6.39 -15.53
CA SER A 111 13.63 -5.82 -15.05
C SER A 111 13.47 -6.04 -13.55
N ARG A 112 13.89 -7.19 -13.02
CA ARG A 112 13.91 -7.45 -11.58
C ARG A 112 14.87 -6.54 -10.83
N ALA A 113 16.09 -6.35 -11.36
CA ALA A 113 17.07 -5.44 -10.76
C ALA A 113 16.58 -3.99 -10.79
N PHE A 114 15.98 -3.55 -11.89
CA PHE A 114 15.37 -2.23 -12.01
C PHE A 114 14.23 -2.02 -11.01
N LEU A 115 13.31 -2.98 -10.88
CA LEU A 115 12.21 -2.90 -9.92
C LEU A 115 12.70 -2.88 -8.48
N LEU A 116 13.71 -3.68 -8.15
CA LEU A 116 14.32 -3.67 -6.82
C LEU A 116 14.98 -2.31 -6.56
N ALA A 117 15.73 -1.77 -7.52
CA ALA A 117 16.34 -0.46 -7.40
C ALA A 117 15.28 0.64 -7.22
N ALA A 118 14.22 0.63 -8.03
CA ALA A 118 13.11 1.58 -7.91
C ALA A 118 12.42 1.49 -6.54
N PHE A 119 12.18 0.28 -6.04
CA PHE A 119 11.61 0.06 -4.71
C PHE A 119 12.52 0.59 -3.59
N VAL A 120 13.82 0.28 -3.65
CA VAL A 120 14.81 0.77 -2.67
C VAL A 120 14.91 2.29 -2.72
N ILE A 121 14.97 2.89 -3.90
CA ILE A 121 15.00 4.35 -4.08
C ILE A 121 13.74 4.99 -3.50
N ALA A 122 12.56 4.44 -3.79
CA ALA A 122 11.30 4.95 -3.26
C ALA A 122 11.24 4.83 -1.73
N LEU A 123 11.74 3.72 -1.17
CA LEU A 123 11.83 3.53 0.28
C LEU A 123 12.77 4.55 0.94
N LEU A 124 13.95 4.77 0.36
CA LEU A 124 14.93 5.74 0.85
C LEU A 124 14.40 7.18 0.74
N ALA A 125 13.75 7.53 -0.38
CA ALA A 125 13.14 8.84 -0.58
C ALA A 125 12.02 9.11 0.43
N ASN A 126 11.17 8.11 0.70
CA ASN A 126 10.13 8.19 1.71
C ASN A 126 10.70 8.34 3.12
N TRP A 127 11.75 7.59 3.44
CA TRP A 127 12.39 7.70 4.74
C TRP A 127 13.05 9.07 4.94
N ALA A 128 13.74 9.59 3.91
CA ALA A 128 14.29 10.94 3.93
C ALA A 128 13.20 12.01 4.13
N PHE A 129 12.05 11.85 3.47
CA PHE A 129 10.90 12.73 3.66
C PHE A 129 10.38 12.70 5.11
N LEU A 130 10.23 11.51 5.70
CA LEU A 130 9.77 11.37 7.09
C LEU A 130 10.76 11.97 8.10
N ILE A 131 12.06 11.84 7.85
CA ILE A 131 13.10 12.47 8.67
C ILE A 131 13.02 14.00 8.55
N ALA A 132 12.86 14.53 7.32
CA ALA A 132 12.76 15.97 7.09
C ALA A 132 11.49 16.59 7.71
N ASP A 133 10.40 15.83 7.78
CA ASP A 133 9.12 16.25 8.40
C ASP A 133 9.13 16.12 9.93
N GLY A 134 10.17 15.51 10.53
CA GLY A 134 10.38 15.44 11.97
C GLY A 134 9.40 14.53 12.73
N ARG A 135 9.05 13.37 12.16
CA ARG A 135 8.12 12.40 12.76
C ARG A 135 8.78 11.21 13.43
#